data_AF-A0A2E2Q130-F1
#
_entry.id   AF-A0A2E2Q130-F1
#
_cell.length_a   1.000
_cell.length_b   1.000
_cell.length_c   1.000
_cell.angle_alpha   90.00
_cell.angle_beta   90.00
_cell.angle_gamma   90.00
#
_symmetry.space_group_name_H-M   'P 1'
#
loop_
_entity.id
_entity.type
_entity.pdbx_description
1 polymer ?
#
loop_
_entity_poly.entity_id
_entity_poly.type
_entity_poly.pdbx_seq_one_letter_code
_entity_poly.pdbx_strand_id
1 'polypeptide(L)'
;MTGLSLGRIIIGAASVANPTMVTKAFGLDVAANPQTAFMTRLFGAREIALGAATLVASGKGRTGLVLLGVGVDGADAYAGYVGPKADGIDAKAGMMMTGVAGGAVLSGLLGLVVRGGSKAATVTKAEAKAAKKAARKSAKKAAKKG
;
A
#
# COMPACT_ATOMS: atom_id res chain seq x y z
N MET A 1 -2.95 -4.50 3.96
CA MET A 1 -3.47 -3.17 3.54
C MET A 1 -3.44 -2.16 4.66
N THR A 2 -4.11 -2.40 5.79
CA THR A 2 -4.11 -1.46 6.92
C THR A 2 -2.72 -1.11 7.41
N GLY A 3 -1.83 -2.11 7.58
CA GLY A 3 -0.44 -1.87 7.98
C GLY A 3 0.34 -0.98 7.01
N LEU A 4 0.20 -1.21 5.69
CA LEU A 4 0.82 -0.37 4.66
C LEU A 4 0.30 1.07 4.75
N SER A 5 -1.02 1.26 4.86
CA SER A 5 -1.62 2.60 4.96
C SER A 5 -1.20 3.34 6.23
N LEU A 6 -1.09 2.63 7.37
CA LEU A 6 -0.57 3.21 8.61
C LEU A 6 0.91 3.58 8.48
N GLY A 7 1.72 2.73 7.84
CA GLY A 7 3.12 3.02 7.55
C GLY A 7 3.29 4.31 6.74
N ARG A 8 2.49 4.49 5.68
CA ARG A 8 2.46 5.73 4.89
C ARG A 8 2.13 6.95 5.74
N ILE A 9 1.10 6.86 6.58
CA ILE A 9 0.71 7.99 7.45
C ILE A 9 1.82 8.33 8.43
N ILE A 10 2.45 7.33 9.06
CA ILE A 10 3.53 7.55 10.04
C ILE A 10 4.73 8.20 9.36
N ILE A 11 5.19 7.65 8.23
CA ILE A 11 6.33 8.21 7.48
C ILE A 11 5.98 9.60 6.97
N GLY A 12 4.78 9.81 6.46
CA GLY A 12 4.34 11.11 5.97
C GLY A 12 4.24 12.16 7.07
N ALA A 13 3.70 11.80 8.24
CA ALA A 13 3.64 12.67 9.41
C ALA A 13 5.05 13.04 9.90
N ALA A 14 5.97 12.08 9.97
CA ALA A 14 7.36 12.34 10.29
C ALA A 14 8.02 13.27 9.25
N SER A 15 7.70 13.11 7.97
CA SER A 15 8.23 13.92 6.88
C SER A 15 7.74 15.37 6.91
N VAL A 16 6.50 15.60 7.36
CA VAL A 16 5.96 16.95 7.55
C VAL A 16 6.50 17.60 8.82
N ALA A 17 6.54 16.85 9.94
CA ALA A 17 6.94 17.37 11.24
C ALA A 17 8.44 17.60 11.35
N ASN A 18 9.26 16.68 10.82
CA ASN A 18 10.72 16.77 10.85
C ASN A 18 11.32 16.32 9.50
N PRO A 19 11.18 17.13 8.44
CA PRO A 19 11.65 16.77 7.11
C PRO A 19 13.16 16.56 7.07
N THR A 20 13.94 17.38 7.76
CA THR A 20 15.41 17.27 7.77
C THR A 20 15.88 15.92 8.28
N MET A 21 15.24 15.39 9.33
CA MET A 21 15.53 14.06 9.84
C MET A 21 15.21 12.98 8.81
N VAL A 22 14.04 13.05 8.17
CA VAL A 22 13.62 12.05 7.18
C VAL A 22 14.49 12.10 5.92
N THR A 23 14.80 13.29 5.42
CA THR A 23 15.70 13.48 4.28
C THR A 23 17.07 12.83 4.54
N LYS A 24 17.64 13.05 5.74
CA LYS A 24 18.89 12.41 6.15
C LYS A 24 18.75 10.89 6.26
N ALA A 25 17.62 10.38 6.73
CA ALA A 25 17.35 8.95 6.80
C ALA A 25 17.28 8.29 5.41
N PHE A 26 16.91 9.06 4.38
CA PHE A 26 17.01 8.64 2.98
C PHE A 26 18.41 8.82 2.36
N GLY A 27 19.40 9.27 3.15
CA GLY A 27 20.78 9.45 2.72
C GLY A 27 21.03 10.75 1.94
N LEU A 28 20.07 11.68 1.94
CA LEU A 28 20.20 12.95 1.23
C LEU A 28 20.81 14.04 2.13
N ASP A 29 21.66 14.88 1.54
CA ASP A 29 22.29 16.00 2.23
C ASP A 29 21.42 17.26 2.19
N VAL A 30 20.82 17.57 3.34
CA VAL A 30 19.96 18.75 3.54
C VAL A 30 20.77 20.05 3.59
N ALA A 31 22.03 20.01 4.06
CA ALA A 31 22.85 21.21 4.17
C ALA A 31 23.31 21.69 2.79
N ALA A 32 23.71 20.75 1.94
CA ALA A 32 24.02 21.03 0.55
C ALA A 32 22.77 21.38 -0.28
N ASN A 33 21.59 20.84 0.08
CA ASN A 33 20.36 21.00 -0.69
C ASN A 33 19.13 21.32 0.19
N PRO A 34 18.96 22.57 0.65
CA PRO A 34 17.86 22.95 1.56
C PRO A 34 16.46 22.68 1.00
N GLN A 35 16.30 22.69 -0.33
CA GLN A 35 15.04 22.43 -1.02
C GLN A 35 14.51 21.00 -0.76
N THR A 36 15.39 20.05 -0.42
CA THR A 36 15.00 18.67 -0.10
C THR A 36 14.07 18.59 1.10
N ALA A 37 14.22 19.48 2.09
CA ALA A 37 13.32 19.52 3.24
C ALA A 37 11.92 20.02 2.86
N PHE A 38 11.82 20.96 1.91
CA PHE A 38 10.53 21.37 1.35
C PHE A 38 9.88 20.23 0.56
N MET A 39 10.64 19.57 -0.33
CA MET A 39 10.16 18.40 -1.08
C MET A 39 9.70 17.26 -0.17
N THR A 40 10.42 17.02 0.93
CA THR A 40 10.08 15.97 1.91
C THR A 40 8.74 16.24 2.61
N ARG A 41 8.39 17.52 2.87
CA ARG A 41 7.06 17.86 3.39
C ARG A 41 5.95 17.58 2.37
N LEU A 42 6.18 17.88 1.09
CA LEU A 42 5.21 17.61 0.02
C LEU A 42 5.00 16.10 -0.16
N PHE A 43 6.08 15.33 -0.18
CA PHE A 43 6.04 13.87 -0.14
C PHE A 43 5.21 13.39 1.06
N GLY A 44 5.48 13.91 2.25
CA GLY A 44 4.78 13.50 3.46
C GLY A 44 3.29 13.79 3.44
N ALA A 45 2.89 14.97 2.97
CA ALA A 45 1.48 15.33 2.83
C ALA A 45 0.72 14.37 1.90
N ARG A 46 1.36 13.96 0.80
CA ARG A 46 0.80 12.99 -0.15
C ARG A 46 0.62 11.60 0.50
N GLU A 47 1.62 11.14 1.24
CA GLU A 47 1.57 9.84 1.93
C GLU A 47 0.47 9.79 3.00
N ILE A 48 0.30 10.87 3.77
CA ILE A 48 -0.81 10.99 4.73
C ILE A 48 -2.15 10.91 4.01
N ALA A 49 -2.33 11.70 2.94
CA ALA A 49 -3.59 11.76 2.21
C ALA A 49 -3.98 10.39 1.60
N LEU A 50 -3.05 9.73 0.91
CA LEU A 50 -3.30 8.41 0.32
C LEU A 50 -3.52 7.33 1.38
N GLY A 51 -2.73 7.34 2.46
CA GLY A 51 -2.90 6.42 3.58
C GLY A 51 -4.28 6.57 4.23
N ALA A 52 -4.66 7.80 4.60
CA ALA A 52 -5.94 8.10 5.22
C ALA A 52 -7.12 7.74 4.32
N ALA A 53 -7.07 8.14 3.04
CA ALA A 53 -8.09 7.79 2.05
C ALA A 53 -8.26 6.26 1.93
N THR A 54 -7.15 5.51 1.90
CA THR A 54 -7.17 4.04 1.83
C THR A 54 -7.80 3.41 3.07
N LEU A 55 -7.56 3.98 4.25
CA LEU A 55 -8.12 3.50 5.52
C LEU A 55 -9.63 3.72 5.60
N VAL A 56 -10.14 4.86 5.14
CA VAL A 56 -11.59 5.12 5.17
C VAL A 56 -12.35 4.43 4.04
N ALA A 57 -11.68 4.12 2.93
CA ALA A 57 -12.29 3.41 1.81
C ALA A 57 -12.58 1.94 2.10
N SER A 58 -13.53 1.37 1.36
CA SER A 58 -13.90 -0.05 1.44
C SER A 58 -14.07 -0.67 0.06
N GLY A 59 -14.27 -2.00 0.02
CA GLY A 59 -14.60 -2.73 -1.22
C GLY A 59 -13.63 -2.49 -2.37
N LYS A 60 -14.18 -2.11 -3.54
CA LYS A 60 -13.42 -1.79 -4.76
C LYS A 60 -12.64 -0.47 -4.63
N GLY A 61 -13.18 0.52 -3.93
CA GLY A 61 -12.51 1.81 -3.71
C GLY A 61 -11.19 1.65 -2.96
N ARG A 62 -11.16 0.82 -1.90
CA ARG A 62 -9.90 0.48 -1.22
C ARG A 62 -8.91 -0.26 -2.11
N THR A 63 -9.37 -1.13 -3.03
CA THR A 63 -8.48 -1.74 -4.04
C THR A 63 -7.85 -0.69 -4.93
N GLY A 64 -8.67 0.22 -5.47
CA GLY A 64 -8.22 1.26 -6.38
C GLY A 64 -7.18 2.17 -5.73
N LEU A 65 -7.43 2.59 -4.49
CA LEU A 65 -6.48 3.40 -3.73
C LEU A 65 -5.17 2.69 -3.43
N VAL A 66 -5.17 1.38 -3.17
CA VAL A 66 -3.91 0.64 -3.03
C VAL A 66 -3.18 0.53 -4.36
N LEU A 67 -3.88 0.30 -5.47
CA LEU A 67 -3.25 0.28 -6.80
C LEU A 67 -2.67 1.65 -7.18
N LEU A 68 -3.38 2.74 -6.88
CA LEU A 68 -2.87 4.10 -7.03
C LEU A 68 -1.62 4.31 -6.17
N GLY A 69 -1.66 3.89 -4.90
CA GLY A 69 -0.50 3.92 -4.02
C GLY A 69 0.71 3.18 -4.59
N VAL A 70 0.50 1.96 -5.11
CA VAL A 70 1.55 1.18 -5.81
C VAL A 70 2.08 1.92 -7.02
N GLY A 71 1.20 2.55 -7.81
CA GLY A 71 1.60 3.34 -8.97
C GLY A 71 2.54 4.49 -8.59
N VAL A 72 2.24 5.18 -7.49
CA VAL A 72 3.12 6.26 -7.06
C VAL A 72 4.41 5.74 -6.42
N ASP A 73 4.37 4.69 -5.61
CA ASP A 73 5.60 4.10 -5.06
C ASP A 73 6.51 3.60 -6.20
N GLY A 74 5.93 3.14 -7.32
CA GLY A 74 6.65 2.81 -8.53
C GLY A 74 7.32 4.03 -9.18
N ALA A 75 6.64 5.17 -9.22
CA ALA A 75 7.21 6.43 -9.70
C ALA A 75 8.35 6.91 -8.79
N ASP A 76 8.20 6.80 -7.47
CA ASP A 76 9.24 7.15 -6.49
C ASP A 76 10.46 6.23 -6.63
N ALA A 77 10.24 4.93 -6.85
CA ALA A 77 11.31 3.97 -7.11
C ALA A 77 12.06 4.29 -8.41
N TYR A 78 11.33 4.66 -9.47
CA TYR A 78 11.92 5.09 -10.72
C TYR A 78 12.75 6.37 -10.57
N ALA A 79 12.23 7.37 -9.84
CA ALA A 79 12.96 8.60 -9.55
C ALA A 79 14.25 8.32 -8.77
N GLY A 80 14.21 7.45 -7.76
CA GLY A 80 15.41 7.02 -7.03
C GLY A 80 16.43 6.29 -7.92
N TYR A 81 15.98 5.51 -8.90
CA TYR A 81 16.85 4.77 -9.81
C TYR A 81 17.54 5.67 -10.84
N VAL A 82 16.81 6.66 -11.36
CA VAL A 82 17.31 7.59 -12.38
C VAL A 82 18.14 8.72 -11.77
N GLY A 83 17.81 9.15 -10.55
CA GLY A 83 18.43 10.29 -9.86
C GLY A 83 19.97 10.28 -9.84
N PRO A 84 20.64 9.16 -9.56
CA PRO A 84 22.11 9.13 -9.58
C PRO A 84 22.74 9.42 -10.93
N LYS A 85 22.04 9.11 -12.03
CA LYS A 85 22.54 9.30 -13.40
C LYS A 85 22.12 10.65 -13.99
N ALA A 86 20.91 11.10 -13.68
CA ALA A 86 20.32 12.30 -14.28
C ALA A 86 20.50 13.56 -13.44
N ASP A 87 20.47 13.43 -12.12
CA ASP A 87 20.26 14.56 -11.20
C ASP A 87 21.42 14.76 -10.21
N GLY A 88 22.50 13.95 -10.33
CA GLY A 88 23.68 14.06 -9.48
C GLY A 88 23.46 13.61 -8.02
N ILE A 89 22.41 12.83 -7.77
CA ILE A 89 22.15 12.22 -6.46
C ILE A 89 23.25 11.20 -6.15
N ASP A 90 23.69 11.11 -4.89
CA ASP A 90 24.59 10.03 -4.46
C ASP A 90 24.01 8.65 -4.80
N ALA A 91 24.82 7.77 -5.38
CA ALA A 91 24.36 6.47 -5.88
C ALA A 91 23.79 5.59 -4.77
N LYS A 92 24.36 5.65 -3.55
CA LYS A 92 23.86 4.89 -2.41
C LYS A 92 22.52 5.43 -1.93
N ALA A 93 22.37 6.76 -1.86
CA ALA A 93 21.10 7.41 -1.54
C ALA A 93 20.00 7.04 -2.55
N GLY A 94 20.27 7.16 -3.85
CA GLY A 94 19.31 6.79 -4.90
C GLY A 94 18.89 5.32 -4.85
N MET A 95 19.84 4.40 -4.65
CA MET A 95 19.54 2.98 -4.48
C MET A 95 18.72 2.69 -3.21
N MET A 96 18.99 3.39 -2.10
CA MET A 96 18.22 3.27 -0.87
C MET A 96 16.76 3.71 -1.07
N MET A 97 16.55 4.86 -1.71
CA MET A 97 15.20 5.36 -2.04
C MET A 97 14.46 4.40 -2.98
N THR A 98 15.16 3.89 -4.00
CA THR A 98 14.63 2.86 -4.91
C THR A 98 14.19 1.61 -4.15
N GLY A 99 15.03 1.14 -3.22
CA GLY A 99 14.75 -0.05 -2.42
C GLY A 99 13.55 0.13 -1.50
N VAL A 100 13.44 1.26 -0.80
CA VAL A 100 12.30 1.55 0.09
C VAL A 100 11.00 1.62 -0.70
N ALA A 101 10.98 2.39 -1.79
CA ALA A 101 9.81 2.55 -2.63
C ALA A 101 9.42 1.23 -3.33
N GLY A 102 10.40 0.47 -3.84
CA GLY A 102 10.20 -0.86 -4.40
C GLY A 102 9.65 -1.87 -3.37
N GLY A 103 10.09 -1.80 -2.12
CA GLY A 103 9.51 -2.58 -1.02
C GLY A 103 8.05 -2.24 -0.75
N ALA A 104 7.68 -0.96 -0.86
CA ALA A 104 6.30 -0.51 -0.72
C ALA A 104 5.40 -0.99 -1.88
N VAL A 105 5.89 -0.94 -3.12
CA VAL A 105 5.25 -1.55 -4.30
C VAL A 105 4.95 -3.02 -4.05
N LEU A 106 5.96 -3.79 -3.63
CA LEU A 106 5.83 -5.22 -3.35
C LEU A 106 4.80 -5.48 -2.25
N SER A 107 4.85 -4.72 -1.15
CA SER A 107 3.91 -4.82 -0.04
C SER A 107 2.46 -4.53 -0.47
N GLY A 108 2.25 -3.52 -1.32
CA GLY A 108 0.95 -3.18 -1.87
C GLY A 108 0.38 -4.30 -2.74
N LEU A 109 1.19 -4.85 -3.65
CA LEU A 109 0.80 -5.96 -4.52
C LEU A 109 0.51 -7.24 -3.74
N LEU A 110 1.38 -7.63 -2.81
CA LEU A 110 1.16 -8.79 -1.93
C LEU A 110 -0.11 -8.62 -1.10
N GLY A 111 -0.35 -7.42 -0.58
CA GLY A 111 -1.57 -7.09 0.14
C GLY A 111 -2.85 -7.29 -0.69
N LEU A 112 -2.79 -7.06 -2.02
CA LEU A 112 -3.92 -7.31 -2.92
C LEU A 112 -4.14 -8.81 -3.13
N VAL A 113 -3.06 -9.55 -3.37
CA VAL A 113 -3.11 -11.00 -3.62
C VAL A 113 -3.68 -11.75 -2.41
N VAL A 114 -3.17 -11.48 -1.21
CA VAL A 114 -3.63 -12.12 0.04
C VAL A 114 -5.12 -11.84 0.29
N ARG A 115 -5.57 -10.61 0.00
CA ARG A 115 -6.98 -10.23 0.15
C ARG A 115 -7.88 -10.92 -0.87
N GLY A 116 -7.40 -11.09 -2.10
CA GLY A 116 -8.08 -11.84 -3.16
C GLY A 116 -8.31 -13.29 -2.77
N GLY A 117 -7.25 -13.97 -2.31
CA GLY A 117 -7.34 -15.36 -1.81
C GLY A 117 -8.30 -15.51 -0.63
N SER A 118 -8.26 -14.58 0.33
CA SER A 118 -9.16 -14.58 1.49
C SER A 118 -10.64 -14.42 1.08
N LYS A 119 -10.93 -13.57 0.09
CA LYS A 119 -12.30 -13.42 -0.44
C LYS A 119 -12.78 -14.68 -1.13
N ALA A 120 -11.95 -15.29 -1.98
CA ALA A 120 -12.29 -16.52 -2.69
C ALA A 120 -12.64 -17.65 -1.71
N ALA A 121 -11.80 -17.88 -0.70
CA ALA A 121 -12.05 -18.90 0.32
C ALA A 121 -13.36 -18.68 1.11
N THR A 122 -13.73 -17.41 1.36
CA THR A 122 -14.97 -17.08 2.06
C THR A 122 -16.21 -17.39 1.20
N VAL A 123 -16.15 -17.09 -0.10
CA VAL A 123 -17.22 -17.40 -1.06
C VAL A 123 -17.42 -18.91 -1.14
N THR A 124 -16.34 -19.68 -1.31
CA THR A 124 -16.43 -21.15 -1.37
C THR A 124 -17.06 -21.75 -0.11
N LYS A 125 -16.70 -21.25 1.08
CA LYS A 125 -17.32 -21.70 2.34
C LYS A 125 -18.82 -21.37 2.41
N ALA A 126 -19.22 -20.21 1.90
CA ALA A 126 -20.62 -19.79 1.88
C ALA A 126 -21.46 -20.66 0.91
N GLU A 127 -20.93 -20.94 -0.28
CA GLU A 127 -21.56 -21.82 -1.28
C GLU A 127 -21.73 -23.24 -0.74
N ALA A 128 -20.68 -23.80 -0.11
CA ALA A 128 -20.75 -25.12 0.52
C ALA A 128 -21.82 -25.19 1.62
N LYS A 129 -21.95 -24.14 2.44
CA LYS A 129 -22.98 -24.06 3.49
C LYS A 129 -24.38 -23.94 2.90
N ALA A 130 -24.55 -23.18 1.82
CA ALA A 130 -25.83 -23.04 1.11
C ALA A 130 -26.25 -24.37 0.47
N ALA A 131 -25.34 -25.07 -0.20
CA ALA A 131 -25.58 -26.39 -0.78
C ALA A 131 -26.01 -27.41 0.29
N LYS A 132 -25.30 -27.45 1.42
CA LYS A 132 -25.65 -28.33 2.55
C LYS A 132 -27.04 -28.01 3.12
N LYS A 133 -27.41 -26.74 3.24
CA LYS A 133 -28.74 -26.31 3.72
C LYS A 133 -29.84 -26.70 2.74
N ALA A 134 -29.61 -26.55 1.43
CA ALA A 134 -30.54 -26.96 0.40
C ALA A 134 -30.77 -28.48 0.41
N ALA A 135 -29.71 -29.28 0.44
CA ALA A 135 -29.80 -30.74 0.53
C ALA A 135 -30.60 -31.20 1.76
N ARG A 136 -30.35 -30.59 2.93
CA ARG A 136 -31.06 -30.91 4.17
C ARG A 136 -32.56 -30.55 4.11
N LYS A 137 -32.91 -29.45 3.43
CA LYS A 137 -34.31 -29.05 3.21
C LYS A 137 -35.02 -30.01 2.26
N SER A 138 -34.36 -30.45 1.19
CA SER A 138 -34.90 -31.43 0.24
C SER A 138 -35.14 -32.78 0.90
N ALA A 139 -34.17 -33.28 1.68
CA ALA A 139 -34.31 -34.53 2.44
C ALA A 139 -35.48 -34.47 3.44
N LYS A 140 -35.63 -33.36 4.17
CA LYS A 140 -36.76 -33.16 5.10
C LYS A 140 -38.11 -33.08 4.40
N LYS A 141 -38.16 -32.56 3.17
CA LYS A 141 -39.39 -32.51 2.35
C LYS A 141 -39.77 -33.88 1.80
N ALA A 142 -38.79 -34.70 1.40
CA ALA A 142 -39.01 -36.08 0.97
C ALA A 142 -39.55 -36.95 2.11
N ALA A 143 -38.95 -36.86 3.31
CA ALA A 143 -39.38 -37.60 4.50
C ALA A 143 -40.77 -37.20 5.05
N LYS A 144 -41.36 -36.09 4.58
CA LYS A 144 -42.70 -35.62 4.99
C LYS A 144 -43.79 -35.99 3.98
N LYS A 145 -43.41 -36.59 2.84
CA LYS A 145 -44.29 -36.97 1.73
C LYS A 145 -44.46 -38.49 1.58
N GLY A 146 -43.68 -39.29 2.30
CA GLY A 146 -43.92 -40.72 2.53
C GLY A 146 -44.47 -40.90 3.93
#